data_AF-A0A0E3QYY0-F1
#
_entry.id   AF-A0A0E3QYY0-F1
#
_cell.length_a   1.000
_cell.length_b   1.000
_cell.length_c   1.000
_cell.angle_alpha   90.00
_cell.angle_beta   90.00
_cell.angle_gamma   90.00
#
_symmetry.space_group_name_H-M   'P 1'
#
loop_
_entity.id
_entity.type
_entity.pdbx_description
1 polymer ?
#
loop_
_entity_poly.entity_id
_entity_poly.type
_entity_poly.pdbx_seq_one_letter_code
_entity_poly.pdbx_strand_id
1 'polypeptide(L)'
;MEVAKLLNPALKQIFYADMLEGKLLSYQLLGKHYTGLPHIKPRGPMIALVDTSGSMHVAPQTLEKSAILAMAKLMLAQQRDMKVILFASTSQHLEIELSSRKKMSERFLNFLLYTFGGGTDFNTVLASGLKSLKEKDFRGAYLLFITDSKSEISDEFVLARWEEAKKKYNAKVYSLIVERSGAGGLSQISDYTYMVEMDQDFDGSGGIVKLINCKTQEAD
;
A
#
# COMPACT_ATOMS: atom_id res chain seq x y z
N MET A 1 29.21 13.32 11.16
CA MET A 1 28.32 12.24 11.64
C MET A 1 26.94 12.85 11.87
N GLU A 2 25.86 12.28 11.34
CA GLU A 2 24.47 12.83 11.44
C GLU A 2 24.10 13.27 12.85
N VAL A 3 24.51 12.50 13.86
CA VAL A 3 24.29 12.76 15.29
C VAL A 3 24.90 14.08 15.76
N ALA A 4 25.96 14.58 15.12
CA ALA A 4 26.55 15.87 15.46
C ALA A 4 25.60 17.04 15.16
N LYS A 5 24.63 16.87 14.24
CA LYS A 5 23.58 17.87 13.98
C LYS A 5 22.71 18.12 15.22
N LEU A 6 22.56 17.14 16.12
CA LEU A 6 21.76 17.27 17.35
C LEU A 6 22.42 18.20 18.39
N LEU A 7 23.74 18.41 18.30
CA LEU A 7 24.49 19.27 19.22
C LEU A 7 24.28 20.76 18.93
N ASN A 8 23.87 21.12 17.72
CA ASN A 8 23.60 22.50 17.33
C ASN A 8 22.08 22.74 17.23
N PRO A 9 21.50 23.70 17.98
CA PRO A 9 20.07 24.00 17.95
C PRO A 9 19.49 24.25 16.55
N ALA A 10 20.24 24.90 15.66
CA ALA A 10 19.80 25.20 14.30
C ALA A 10 19.80 23.95 13.40
N LEU A 11 20.78 23.06 13.57
CA LEU A 11 20.88 21.82 12.78
C LEU A 11 19.98 20.71 13.32
N LYS A 12 19.54 20.81 14.57
CA LYS A 12 18.64 19.86 15.21
C LYS A 12 17.30 19.74 14.49
N GLN A 13 16.75 20.85 13.98
CA GLN A 13 15.52 20.82 13.19
C GLN A 13 15.71 20.10 11.85
N ILE A 14 16.84 20.34 11.18
CA ILE A 14 17.21 19.66 9.93
C ILE A 14 17.36 18.16 10.18
N PHE A 15 18.01 17.77 11.28
CA PHE A 15 18.12 16.35 11.66
C PHE A 15 16.74 15.69 11.82
N TYR A 16 15.78 16.34 12.48
CA TYR A 16 14.44 15.78 12.63
C TYR A 16 13.66 15.73 11.32
N ALA A 17 13.79 16.74 10.46
CA ALA A 17 13.21 16.70 9.12
C ALA A 17 13.78 15.53 8.31
N ASP A 18 15.12 15.41 8.26
CA ASP A 18 15.82 14.30 7.61
C ASP A 18 15.40 12.94 8.22
N MET A 19 15.16 12.87 9.54
CA MET A 19 14.71 11.66 10.22
C MET A 19 13.31 11.23 9.79
N LEU A 20 12.37 12.18 9.77
CA LEU A 20 10.98 11.96 9.36
C LEU A 20 10.90 11.58 7.87
N GLU A 21 11.77 12.16 7.05
CA GLU A 21 11.87 11.86 5.62
C GLU A 21 12.69 10.60 5.31
N GLY A 22 13.30 9.96 6.33
CA GLY A 22 14.14 8.78 6.15
C GLY A 22 15.43 9.03 5.36
N LYS A 23 15.92 10.28 5.35
CA LYS A 23 17.15 10.71 4.66
C LYS A 23 18.41 10.55 5.49
N LEU A 24 18.28 10.29 6.80
CA LEU A 24 19.43 10.07 7.67
C LEU A 24 20.21 8.82 7.24
N LEU A 25 21.54 8.94 7.24
CA LEU A 25 22.42 7.81 7.03
C LEU A 25 22.26 6.79 8.19
N SER A 26 21.63 5.65 7.91
CA SER A 26 21.53 4.52 8.85
C SER A 26 22.60 3.48 8.56
N TYR A 27 23.34 3.05 9.58
CA TYR A 27 24.28 1.93 9.48
C TYR A 27 23.59 0.61 9.82
N GLN A 28 23.75 -0.40 8.98
CA GLN A 28 23.42 -1.77 9.33
C GLN A 28 24.67 -2.42 9.93
N LEU A 29 24.64 -2.71 11.24
CA LEU A 29 25.71 -3.44 11.91
C LEU A 29 25.71 -4.89 11.41
N LEU A 30 26.74 -5.27 10.67
CA LEU A 30 27.02 -6.66 10.33
C LEU A 30 27.93 -7.25 11.41
N GLY A 31 27.60 -8.45 11.89
CA GLY A 31 28.37 -9.11 12.95
C GLY A 31 29.83 -9.38 12.54
N LYS A 32 30.72 -9.52 13.53
CA LYS A 32 32.18 -9.69 13.35
C LYS A 32 32.60 -10.89 12.46
N HIS A 33 31.71 -11.86 12.24
CA HIS A 33 31.95 -13.05 11.40
C HIS A 33 31.31 -12.95 10.02
N TYR A 34 30.80 -11.77 9.62
CA TYR A 34 30.18 -11.59 8.31
C TYR A 34 31.27 -11.39 7.23
N THR A 35 31.48 -12.41 6.41
CA THR A 35 32.49 -12.43 5.34
C THR A 35 31.94 -12.14 3.94
N GLY A 36 30.63 -11.89 3.81
CA GLY A 36 29.98 -11.53 2.56
C GLY A 36 29.81 -10.01 2.38
N LEU A 37 29.49 -9.55 1.16
CA LEU A 37 28.94 -8.21 0.97
C LEU A 37 27.61 -8.10 1.72
N PRO A 38 27.26 -6.94 2.30
CA PRO A 38 25.93 -6.69 2.86
C PRO A 38 24.87 -7.05 1.82
N HIS A 39 24.17 -8.18 2.01
CA HIS A 39 22.99 -8.46 1.21
C HIS A 39 21.84 -7.59 1.74
N ILE A 40 21.78 -6.33 1.28
CA ILE A 40 20.57 -5.53 1.37
C ILE A 40 19.56 -6.26 0.48
N LYS A 41 18.68 -7.08 1.09
CA LYS A 41 17.62 -7.73 0.32
C LYS A 41 16.83 -6.62 -0.38
N PRO A 42 16.76 -6.61 -1.71
CA PRO A 42 15.95 -5.63 -2.41
C PRO A 42 14.51 -5.76 -1.90
N ARG A 43 13.91 -4.62 -1.51
CA ARG A 43 12.52 -4.61 -1.09
C ARG A 43 11.67 -5.06 -2.28
N GLY A 44 10.77 -6.02 -2.05
CA GLY A 44 9.99 -6.61 -3.14
C GLY A 44 9.04 -5.62 -3.83
N PRO A 45 8.46 -6.01 -4.97
CA PRO A 45 7.53 -5.17 -5.73
C PRO A 45 6.24 -4.90 -4.95
N MET A 46 5.43 -3.97 -5.43
CA MET A 46 4.12 -3.66 -4.85
C MET A 46 2.98 -3.96 -5.83
N ILE A 47 1.89 -4.55 -5.35
CA ILE A 47 0.62 -4.65 -6.09
C ILE A 47 -0.41 -3.88 -5.27
N ALA A 48 -0.90 -2.76 -5.80
CA ALA A 48 -1.99 -2.01 -5.19
C ALA A 48 -3.32 -2.40 -5.84
N LEU A 49 -4.27 -2.81 -5.00
CA LEU A 49 -5.62 -3.20 -5.33
C LEU A 49 -6.55 -2.12 -4.77
N VAL A 50 -7.14 -1.33 -5.66
CA VAL A 50 -7.70 -0.03 -5.30
C VAL A 50 -9.18 0.02 -5.68
N ASP A 51 -10.02 0.10 -4.66
CA ASP A 51 -11.46 0.21 -4.81
C ASP A 51 -11.82 1.61 -5.29
N THR A 52 -12.48 1.66 -6.44
CA THR A 52 -12.97 2.88 -7.09
C THR A 52 -14.47 2.79 -7.33
N SER A 53 -15.17 2.04 -6.49
CA SER A 53 -16.63 1.88 -6.50
C SER A 53 -17.36 3.17 -6.16
N GLY A 54 -18.70 3.12 -6.27
CA GLY A 54 -19.58 4.26 -6.06
C GLY A 54 -19.43 4.92 -4.67
N SER A 55 -19.13 4.13 -3.64
CA SER A 55 -19.00 4.61 -2.26
C SER A 55 -17.64 5.25 -1.97
N MET A 56 -16.65 5.03 -2.83
CA MET A 56 -15.33 5.68 -2.75
C MET A 56 -15.34 7.09 -3.37
N HIS A 57 -16.47 7.57 -3.91
CA HIS A 57 -16.57 8.92 -4.48
C HIS A 57 -16.54 10.04 -3.43
N VAL A 58 -16.09 11.22 -3.85
CA VAL A 58 -15.95 12.44 -3.03
C VAL A 58 -14.74 12.37 -2.09
N ALA A 59 -14.94 12.18 -0.79
CA ALA A 59 -13.88 12.30 0.21
C ALA A 59 -12.85 11.16 0.19
N PRO A 60 -13.26 9.87 0.10
CA PRO A 60 -12.32 8.75 0.04
C PRO A 60 -11.43 8.77 -1.20
N GLN A 61 -11.95 9.25 -2.33
CA GLN A 61 -11.25 9.30 -3.60
C GLN A 61 -9.95 10.12 -3.54
N THR A 62 -9.98 11.29 -2.89
CA THR A 62 -8.78 12.13 -2.79
C THR A 62 -7.69 11.43 -1.96
N LEU A 63 -8.08 10.75 -0.88
CA LEU A 63 -7.15 9.95 -0.08
C LEU A 63 -6.53 8.84 -0.88
N GLU A 64 -7.36 8.00 -1.48
CA GLU A 64 -6.96 6.83 -2.25
C GLU A 64 -5.97 7.23 -3.35
N LYS A 65 -6.30 8.22 -4.17
CA LYS A 65 -5.42 8.75 -5.22
C LYS A 65 -4.12 9.32 -4.65
N SER A 66 -4.19 10.08 -3.56
CA SER A 66 -3.00 10.64 -2.92
C SER A 66 -2.08 9.57 -2.33
N ALA A 67 -2.65 8.53 -1.71
CA ALA A 67 -1.93 7.39 -1.16
C ALA A 67 -1.24 6.60 -2.26
N ILE A 68 -1.94 6.28 -3.35
CA ILE A 68 -1.35 5.59 -4.50
C ILE A 68 -0.25 6.42 -5.16
N LEU A 69 -0.45 7.74 -5.31
CA LEU A 69 0.59 8.62 -5.85
C LEU A 69 1.83 8.68 -4.94
N ALA A 70 1.63 8.75 -3.62
CA ALA A 70 2.73 8.73 -2.65
C ALA A 70 3.49 7.39 -2.68
N MET A 71 2.77 6.26 -2.73
CA MET A 71 3.37 4.94 -2.87
C MET A 71 4.12 4.79 -4.18
N ALA A 72 3.57 5.26 -5.30
CA ALA A 72 4.24 5.25 -6.61
C ALA A 72 5.56 6.03 -6.58
N LYS A 73 5.56 7.24 -5.99
CA LYS A 73 6.78 8.03 -5.80
C LYS A 73 7.81 7.27 -4.96
N LEU A 74 7.38 6.65 -3.86
CA LEU A 74 8.24 5.85 -3.00
C LEU A 74 8.83 4.64 -3.72
N MET A 75 8.03 3.92 -4.52
CA MET A 75 8.46 2.75 -5.29
C MET A 75 9.50 3.14 -6.34
N LEU A 76 9.26 4.23 -7.08
CA LEU A 76 10.24 4.75 -8.05
C LEU A 76 11.55 5.17 -7.38
N ALA A 77 11.48 5.91 -6.27
CA ALA A 77 12.67 6.32 -5.52
C ALA A 77 13.49 5.13 -5.00
N GLN A 78 12.81 4.04 -4.63
CA GLN A 78 13.44 2.80 -4.17
C GLN A 78 13.81 1.83 -5.30
N GLN A 79 13.59 2.20 -6.56
CA GLN A 79 13.80 1.34 -7.74
C GLN A 79 13.04 0.01 -7.64
N ARG A 80 11.78 0.07 -7.18
CA ARG A 80 10.88 -1.07 -7.04
C ARG A 80 9.77 -0.99 -8.10
N ASP A 81 9.38 -2.14 -8.62
CA ASP A 81 8.25 -2.21 -9.53
C ASP A 81 6.93 -2.14 -8.75
N MET A 82 5.93 -1.48 -9.33
CA MET A 82 4.59 -1.34 -8.78
C MET A 82 3.55 -1.63 -9.85
N LYS A 83 2.55 -2.44 -9.52
CA LYS A 83 1.34 -2.62 -10.33
C LYS A 83 0.16 -2.05 -9.58
N VAL A 84 -0.69 -1.28 -10.27
CA VAL A 84 -1.92 -0.73 -9.70
C VAL A 84 -3.10 -1.31 -10.47
N ILE A 85 -4.08 -1.82 -9.74
CA ILE A 85 -5.32 -2.41 -10.25
C ILE A 85 -6.45 -1.62 -9.62
N LEU A 86 -7.12 -0.78 -10.41
CA LEU A 86 -8.37 -0.15 -10.02
C LEU A 86 -9.50 -1.14 -10.25
N PHE A 87 -10.42 -1.26 -9.31
CA PHE A 87 -11.59 -2.15 -9.44
C PHE A 87 -12.85 -1.51 -8.87
N ALA A 88 -14.00 -1.98 -9.32
CA ALA A 88 -15.29 -1.74 -8.69
C ALA A 88 -16.14 -3.01 -8.80
N SER A 89 -16.97 -3.14 -9.84
CA SER A 89 -17.75 -4.35 -10.10
C SER A 89 -16.98 -5.41 -10.92
N THR A 90 -17.54 -6.61 -11.05
CA THR A 90 -16.94 -7.79 -11.70
C THR A 90 -16.35 -7.52 -13.10
N SER A 91 -16.96 -6.63 -13.89
CA SER A 91 -16.49 -6.29 -15.25
C SER A 91 -15.68 -4.99 -15.33
N GLN A 92 -15.49 -4.29 -14.21
CA GLN A 92 -14.86 -2.98 -14.16
C GLN A 92 -13.54 -3.08 -13.40
N HIS A 93 -12.46 -3.32 -14.15
CA HIS A 93 -11.10 -3.20 -13.63
C HIS A 93 -10.17 -2.60 -14.69
N LEU A 94 -9.15 -1.88 -14.23
CA LEU A 94 -8.10 -1.32 -15.08
C LEU A 94 -6.75 -1.46 -14.38
N GLU A 95 -5.73 -1.80 -15.16
CA GLU A 95 -4.40 -2.09 -14.63
C GLU A 95 -3.34 -1.20 -15.26
N ILE A 96 -2.34 -0.80 -14.47
CA ILE A 96 -1.14 -0.15 -14.98
C ILE A 96 0.09 -0.63 -14.22
N GLU A 97 1.21 -0.74 -14.95
CA GLU A 97 2.50 -1.09 -14.40
C GLU A 97 3.45 0.12 -14.41
N LEU A 98 4.09 0.34 -13.27
CA LEU A 98 5.21 1.23 -13.08
C LEU A 98 6.46 0.39 -12.86
N SER A 99 7.36 0.44 -13.84
CA SER A 99 8.68 -0.16 -13.69
C SER A 99 9.64 0.85 -13.08
N SER A 100 10.48 0.36 -12.17
CA SER A 100 11.62 1.06 -11.56
C SER A 100 12.52 1.81 -12.54
N ARG A 101 12.60 1.36 -13.80
CA ARG A 101 13.43 1.99 -14.85
C ARG A 101 12.76 3.17 -15.55
N LYS A 102 11.47 3.42 -15.30
CA LYS A 102 10.69 4.47 -15.95
C LYS A 102 10.44 5.62 -14.98
N LYS A 103 10.40 6.85 -15.50
CA LYS A 103 9.93 8.00 -14.73
C LYS A 103 8.42 7.93 -14.55
N MET A 104 7.91 8.71 -13.61
CA MET A 104 6.48 8.91 -13.48
C MET A 104 5.91 9.45 -14.80
N SER A 105 4.95 8.72 -15.38
CA SER A 105 4.44 9.02 -16.71
C SER A 105 3.10 9.75 -16.64
N GLU A 106 2.82 10.59 -17.64
CA GLU A 106 1.50 11.21 -17.82
C GLU A 106 0.40 10.15 -17.93
N ARG A 107 0.69 9.02 -18.59
CA ARG A 107 -0.22 7.86 -18.65
C ARG A 107 -0.61 7.36 -17.26
N PHE A 108 0.30 7.36 -16.28
CA PHE A 108 -0.03 6.98 -14.91
C PHE A 108 -0.86 8.03 -14.18
N LEU A 109 -0.55 9.31 -14.37
CA LEU A 109 -1.35 10.38 -13.78
C LEU A 109 -2.79 10.36 -14.34
N ASN A 110 -2.93 10.19 -15.65
CA ASN A 110 -4.22 10.01 -16.30
C ASN A 110 -4.92 8.73 -15.84
N PHE A 111 -4.16 7.66 -15.57
CA PHE A 111 -4.71 6.44 -15.00
C PHE A 111 -5.36 6.67 -13.63
N LEU A 112 -4.74 7.48 -12.75
CA LEU A 112 -5.33 7.83 -11.45
C LEU A 112 -6.59 8.69 -11.55
N LEU A 113 -6.91 9.23 -12.73
CA LEU A 113 -8.15 9.97 -12.94
C LEU A 113 -9.34 9.05 -13.21
N TYR A 114 -9.11 7.78 -13.59
CA TYR A 114 -10.21 6.83 -13.79
C TYR A 114 -10.91 6.53 -12.48
N THR A 115 -12.23 6.51 -12.55
CA THR A 115 -13.11 6.16 -11.44
C THR A 115 -14.24 5.34 -12.02
N PHE A 116 -14.56 4.23 -11.38
CA PHE A 116 -15.72 3.45 -11.78
C PHE A 116 -16.96 3.91 -11.01
N GLY A 117 -18.12 3.60 -11.55
CA GLY A 117 -19.39 3.71 -10.83
C GLY A 117 -19.95 2.31 -10.67
N GLY A 118 -20.53 2.00 -9.52
CA GLY A 118 -21.12 0.69 -9.25
C GLY A 118 -20.75 0.14 -7.88
N GLY A 119 -20.93 -1.18 -7.73
CA GLY A 119 -20.61 -1.92 -6.50
C GLY A 119 -19.15 -2.34 -6.42
N THR A 120 -18.88 -3.31 -5.54
CA THR A 120 -17.53 -3.79 -5.20
C THR A 120 -17.50 -5.31 -5.29
N ASP A 121 -16.49 -5.89 -5.94
CA ASP A 121 -16.28 -7.34 -6.05
C ASP A 121 -14.86 -7.74 -5.63
N PHE A 122 -14.73 -8.21 -4.39
CA PHE A 122 -13.45 -8.66 -3.85
C PHE A 122 -12.91 -9.94 -4.48
N ASN A 123 -13.77 -10.86 -4.94
CA ASN A 123 -13.30 -12.13 -5.50
C ASN A 123 -12.56 -11.90 -6.82
N THR A 124 -13.10 -11.04 -7.68
CA THR A 124 -12.48 -10.70 -8.97
C THR A 124 -11.13 -10.00 -8.80
N VAL A 125 -11.03 -9.02 -7.89
CA VAL A 125 -9.76 -8.32 -7.67
C VAL A 125 -8.70 -9.23 -7.03
N LEU A 126 -9.09 -10.14 -6.13
CA LEU A 126 -8.16 -11.12 -5.56
C LEU A 126 -7.61 -12.05 -6.64
N ALA A 127 -8.46 -12.52 -7.55
CA ALA A 127 -8.01 -13.33 -8.68
C ALA A 127 -7.01 -12.56 -9.57
N SER A 128 -7.26 -11.28 -9.86
CA SER A 128 -6.32 -10.43 -10.63
C SER A 128 -5.01 -10.16 -9.89
N GLY A 129 -5.07 -9.98 -8.57
CA GLY A 129 -3.89 -9.86 -7.72
C GLY A 129 -3.03 -11.13 -7.74
N LEU A 130 -3.65 -12.31 -7.65
CA LEU A 130 -2.97 -13.61 -7.73
C LEU A 130 -2.33 -13.85 -9.10
N LYS A 131 -3.06 -13.52 -10.17
CA LYS A 131 -2.54 -13.58 -11.53
C LYS A 131 -1.28 -12.70 -11.66
N SER A 132 -1.33 -11.49 -11.11
CA SER A 132 -0.22 -10.54 -11.14
C SER A 132 1.01 -11.04 -10.36
N LEU A 133 0.82 -11.66 -9.19
CA LEU A 133 1.91 -12.30 -8.44
C LEU A 133 2.60 -13.39 -9.28
N LYS A 134 1.80 -14.19 -9.98
CA LYS A 134 2.27 -15.33 -10.77
C LYS A 134 3.00 -14.91 -12.05
N GLU A 135 2.44 -13.98 -12.82
CA GLU A 135 2.97 -13.59 -14.14
C GLU A 135 4.37 -12.99 -14.08
N LYS A 136 4.71 -12.31 -12.98
CA LYS A 136 5.97 -11.59 -12.84
C LYS A 136 6.94 -12.22 -11.83
N ASP A 137 6.57 -13.36 -11.25
CA ASP A 137 7.26 -13.98 -10.10
C ASP A 137 7.60 -12.95 -9.00
N PHE A 138 6.60 -12.17 -8.59
CA PHE A 138 6.73 -11.09 -7.62
C PHE A 138 6.98 -11.64 -6.20
N ARG A 139 8.21 -12.12 -5.96
CA ARG A 139 8.65 -12.62 -4.65
C ARG A 139 8.88 -11.47 -3.66
N GLY A 140 8.48 -11.68 -2.42
CA GLY A 140 8.56 -10.67 -1.36
C GLY A 140 7.63 -9.48 -1.59
N ALA A 141 6.56 -9.64 -2.37
CA ALA A 141 5.68 -8.56 -2.75
C ALA A 141 4.90 -7.98 -1.57
N TYR A 142 4.59 -6.69 -1.68
CA TYR A 142 3.67 -6.00 -0.81
C TYR A 142 2.36 -5.81 -1.56
N LEU A 143 1.28 -6.42 -1.09
CA LEU A 143 -0.06 -6.18 -1.59
C LEU A 143 -0.71 -5.11 -0.72
N LEU A 144 -1.25 -4.08 -1.35
CA LEU A 144 -1.94 -2.98 -0.68
C LEU A 144 -3.38 -2.92 -1.18
N PHE A 145 -4.33 -3.25 -0.33
CA PHE A 145 -5.75 -3.02 -0.55
C PHE A 145 -6.13 -1.62 -0.04
N ILE A 146 -6.91 -0.87 -0.84
CA ILE A 146 -7.54 0.38 -0.40
C ILE A 146 -9.03 0.27 -0.72
N THR A 147 -9.90 0.39 0.29
CA THR A 147 -11.36 0.26 0.14
C THR A 147 -12.09 0.88 1.34
N ASP A 148 -13.40 1.03 1.26
CA ASP A 148 -14.28 1.31 2.39
C ASP A 148 -14.90 0.04 3.01
N SER A 149 -14.45 -1.14 2.57
CA SER A 149 -14.81 -2.47 3.09
C SER A 149 -16.26 -2.93 2.88
N LYS A 150 -17.01 -2.31 1.94
CA LYS A 150 -18.43 -2.63 1.70
C LYS A 150 -18.68 -3.94 0.92
N SER A 151 -17.72 -4.86 0.88
CA SER A 151 -17.85 -6.18 0.23
C SER A 151 -17.32 -7.29 1.12
N GLU A 152 -17.77 -8.51 0.87
CA GLU A 152 -17.27 -9.72 1.51
C GLU A 152 -16.51 -10.59 0.51
N ILE A 153 -15.71 -11.52 1.05
CA ILE A 153 -15.08 -12.57 0.26
C ILE A 153 -15.87 -13.85 0.55
N SER A 154 -16.63 -14.30 -0.43
CA SER A 154 -17.53 -15.46 -0.29
C SER A 154 -16.96 -16.74 -0.90
N ASP A 155 -15.94 -16.64 -1.75
CA ASP A 155 -15.36 -17.79 -2.45
C ASP A 155 -14.19 -18.41 -1.65
N GLU A 156 -14.46 -19.56 -1.02
CA GLU A 156 -13.46 -20.33 -0.26
C GLU A 156 -12.28 -20.80 -1.13
N PHE A 157 -12.51 -21.08 -2.42
CA PHE A 157 -11.42 -21.48 -3.31
C PHE A 157 -10.48 -20.32 -3.61
N VAL A 158 -11.01 -19.10 -3.72
CA VAL A 158 -10.20 -17.89 -3.86
C VAL A 158 -9.39 -17.63 -2.60
N LEU A 159 -9.99 -17.76 -1.41
CA LEU A 159 -9.29 -17.64 -0.12
C LEU A 159 -8.15 -18.65 0.02
N ALA A 160 -8.41 -19.93 -0.26
CA ALA A 160 -7.40 -20.97 -0.17
C ALA A 160 -6.22 -20.72 -1.13
N ARG A 161 -6.51 -20.34 -2.38
CA ARG A 161 -5.47 -19.97 -3.36
C ARG A 161 -4.71 -18.73 -2.96
N TRP A 162 -5.38 -17.78 -2.33
CA TRP A 162 -4.76 -16.55 -1.84
C TRP A 162 -3.73 -16.84 -0.77
N GLU A 163 -4.09 -17.64 0.23
CA GLU A 163 -3.18 -18.04 1.31
C GLU A 163 -2.00 -18.89 0.81
N GLU A 164 -2.23 -19.81 -0.13
CA GLU A 164 -1.15 -20.56 -0.77
C GLU A 164 -0.18 -19.62 -1.50
N ALA A 165 -0.69 -18.67 -2.27
CA ALA A 165 0.13 -17.71 -2.99
C ALA A 165 0.90 -16.78 -2.05
N LYS A 166 0.28 -16.27 -0.98
CA LYS A 166 0.98 -15.46 0.04
C LYS A 166 2.20 -16.18 0.58
N LYS A 167 2.05 -17.46 0.95
CA LYS A 167 3.16 -18.30 1.45
C LYS A 167 4.20 -18.54 0.37
N LYS A 168 3.79 -18.95 -0.83
CA LYS A 168 4.68 -19.26 -1.95
C LYS A 168 5.55 -18.07 -2.37
N TYR A 169 4.95 -16.88 -2.46
CA TYR A 169 5.65 -15.66 -2.87
C TYR A 169 6.25 -14.90 -1.69
N ASN A 170 6.06 -15.37 -0.45
CA ASN A 170 6.44 -14.65 0.78
C ASN A 170 5.91 -13.20 0.75
N ALA A 171 4.65 -13.05 0.32
CA ALA A 171 4.01 -11.77 0.13
C ALA A 171 3.32 -11.29 1.41
N LYS A 172 3.28 -9.98 1.62
CA LYS A 172 2.61 -9.35 2.76
C LYS A 172 1.43 -8.51 2.28
N VAL A 173 0.28 -8.65 2.92
CA VAL A 173 -0.97 -7.98 2.59
C VAL A 173 -1.26 -6.89 3.62
N TYR A 174 -1.46 -5.67 3.13
CA TYR A 174 -1.83 -4.48 3.88
C TYR A 174 -3.20 -4.03 3.40
N SER A 175 -4.13 -3.79 4.30
CA SER A 175 -5.44 -3.23 3.98
C SER A 175 -5.57 -1.85 4.61
N LEU A 176 -5.88 -0.86 3.79
CA LEU A 176 -6.16 0.51 4.16
C LEU A 176 -7.65 0.76 4.00
N ILE A 177 -8.37 0.85 5.11
CA ILE A 177 -9.81 1.02 5.14
C ILE A 177 -10.11 2.50 5.36
N VAL A 178 -10.85 3.13 4.45
CA VAL A 178 -11.08 4.58 4.46
C VAL A 178 -12.30 4.98 5.31
N GLU A 179 -13.13 4.02 5.75
CA GLU A 179 -14.33 4.28 6.55
C GLU A 179 -14.42 3.40 7.81
N ARG A 180 -15.15 3.86 8.82
CA ARG A 180 -15.20 3.27 10.18
C ARG A 180 -16.13 2.06 10.33
N SER A 181 -16.59 1.47 9.22
CA SER A 181 -17.58 0.38 9.20
C SER A 181 -17.00 -0.99 9.57
N GLY A 182 -15.68 -1.12 9.70
CA GLY A 182 -14.99 -2.37 10.04
C GLY A 182 -14.05 -2.82 8.93
N ALA A 183 -13.46 -4.01 9.04
CA ALA A 183 -12.58 -4.56 8.01
C ALA A 183 -13.30 -5.41 6.94
N GLY A 184 -14.62 -5.61 7.10
CA GLY A 184 -15.40 -6.52 6.26
C GLY A 184 -14.73 -7.90 6.10
N GLY A 185 -14.80 -8.47 4.91
CA GLY A 185 -14.13 -9.73 4.57
C GLY A 185 -12.60 -9.65 4.50
N LEU A 186 -11.99 -8.46 4.51
CA LEU A 186 -10.53 -8.31 4.33
C LEU A 186 -9.73 -8.77 5.54
N SER A 187 -10.33 -8.87 6.72
CA SER A 187 -9.66 -9.38 7.93
C SER A 187 -9.14 -10.81 7.77
N GLN A 188 -9.77 -11.60 6.89
CA GLN A 188 -9.41 -12.99 6.63
C GLN A 188 -8.13 -13.14 5.80
N ILE A 189 -7.74 -12.11 5.03
CA ILE A 189 -6.62 -12.19 4.07
C ILE A 189 -5.47 -11.23 4.39
N SER A 190 -5.72 -10.24 5.24
CA SER A 190 -4.78 -9.15 5.52
C SER A 190 -3.82 -9.52 6.64
N ASP A 191 -2.53 -9.25 6.47
CA ASP A 191 -1.55 -9.38 7.55
C ASP A 191 -1.55 -8.12 8.44
N TYR A 192 -1.84 -6.96 7.85
CA TYR A 192 -1.94 -5.69 8.55
C TYR A 192 -3.18 -4.93 8.07
N THR A 193 -3.97 -4.43 9.00
CA THR A 193 -5.16 -3.65 8.70
C THR A 193 -5.05 -2.28 9.35
N TYR A 194 -5.19 -1.24 8.55
CA TYR A 194 -5.15 0.15 8.99
C TYR A 194 -6.46 0.84 8.62
N MET A 195 -7.09 1.49 9.58
CA MET A 195 -8.23 2.37 9.35
C MET A 195 -7.76 3.81 9.24
N VAL A 196 -8.34 4.54 8.29
CA VAL A 196 -8.08 5.97 8.09
C VAL A 196 -9.30 6.73 8.57
N GLU A 197 -9.11 7.54 9.60
CA GLU A 197 -10.12 8.50 10.03
C GLU A 197 -9.82 9.85 9.39
N MET A 198 -10.84 10.42 8.76
CA MET A 198 -10.82 11.77 8.21
C MET A 198 -11.71 12.67 9.04
N ASP A 199 -11.12 13.58 9.80
CA ASP A 199 -11.86 14.74 10.31
C ASP A 199 -11.76 15.83 9.24
N GLN A 200 -12.88 16.11 8.58
CA GLN A 200 -13.01 17.25 7.68
C GLN A 200 -13.45 18.46 8.48
N ASP A 201 -12.51 19.37 8.74
CA ASP A 201 -12.87 20.73 9.12
C ASP A 201 -13.48 21.41 7.88
N PHE A 202 -14.77 21.74 7.96
CA PHE A 202 -15.53 22.39 6.89
C PHE A 202 -15.00 23.79 6.50
N ASP A 203 -14.03 24.33 7.25
CA ASP A 203 -13.50 25.70 7.10
C ASP A 203 -12.18 25.79 6.32
N GLY A 204 -11.73 24.71 5.66
CA GLY A 204 -10.58 24.75 4.76
C GLY A 204 -9.21 24.89 5.44
N SER A 205 -9.16 24.88 6.77
CA SER A 205 -7.93 24.92 7.58
C SER A 205 -7.49 23.52 8.01
N GLY A 206 -7.12 22.67 7.05
CA GLY A 206 -6.36 21.44 7.30
C GLY A 206 -7.10 20.31 8.02
N GLY A 207 -7.58 19.32 7.27
CA GLY A 207 -8.14 18.09 7.84
C GLY A 207 -7.08 17.22 8.52
N ILE A 208 -7.46 16.57 9.62
CA ILE A 208 -6.60 15.61 10.33
C ILE A 208 -6.89 14.22 9.78
N VAL A 209 -5.84 13.55 9.29
CA VAL A 209 -5.88 12.14 8.88
C VAL A 209 -5.21 11.30 9.97
N LYS A 210 -5.96 10.41 10.62
CA LYS A 210 -5.41 9.48 11.62
C LYS A 210 -5.36 8.08 11.03
N LEU A 211 -4.22 7.41 11.20
CA LEU A 211 -4.02 6.02 10.81
C LEU A 211 -4.06 5.13 12.06
N ILE A 212 -5.07 4.28 12.17
CA ILE A 212 -5.28 3.40 13.32
C ILE A 212 -4.95 1.97 12.90
N ASN A 213 -4.00 1.32 13.58
CA ASN A 213 -3.69 -0.09 13.35
C ASN A 213 -4.72 -0.96 14.09
N CYS A 214 -5.49 -1.74 13.34
CA CYS A 214 -6.37 -2.77 13.88
C CYS A 214 -5.55 -4.04 14.14
N LYS A 215 -5.13 -4.24 15.40
CA LYS A 215 -4.63 -5.54 15.82
C LYS A 215 -5.80 -6.54 15.81
N THR A 216 -5.65 -7.62 15.06
CA THR A 216 -6.53 -8.79 15.18
C THR A 216 -6.43 -9.26 16.63
N GLN A 217 -7.55 -9.27 17.36
CA GLN A 217 -7.60 -9.96 18.66
C GLN A 217 -7.31 -11.43 18.37
N GLU A 218 -6.20 -11.95 18.89
CA GLU A 218 -6.03 -13.39 19.06
C GLU A 218 -7.16 -13.85 19.98
N ALA A 219 -8.02 -14.72 19.47
CA ALA A 219 -8.96 -15.44 20.31
C ALA A 219 -8.15 -16.48 21.09
N ASP A 220 -8.07 -16.30 22.41
CA ASP A 220 -7.62 -17.31 23.37
C ASP A 220 -8.48 -18.59 23.31
#